data_AF-A0A383W9E8-F1
#
_entry.id   AF-A0A383W9E8-F1
#
_cell.length_a   1.000
_cell.length_b   1.000
_cell.length_c   1.000
_cell.angle_alpha   90.00
_cell.angle_beta   90.00
_cell.angle_gamma   90.00
#
_symmetry.space_group_name_H-M   'P 1'
#
loop_
_entity.id
_entity.type
_entity.pdbx_description
1 polymer ?
#
loop_
_entity_poly.entity_id
_entity_poly.type
_entity_poly.pdbx_seq_one_letter_code
_entity_poly.pdbx_strand_id
1 'polypeptide(L)'
;MGRALPDLTYCAHQFRLAPLSEGRIEADGTLQCSYHSWRFDSSGRCTDIPQALDAKAKAVACASSRSCVTAYPTQQQYGLIWAWSSAGPAAAAQAAERRPAIVCICI
;
A
#
# COMPACT_ATOMS: atom_id res chain seq x y z
N MET A 1 26.83 -6.77 -4.98
CA MET A 1 25.95 -5.83 -4.25
C MET A 1 24.51 -6.10 -4.60
N GLY A 2 23.79 -6.87 -3.78
CA GLY A 2 22.35 -7.09 -3.97
C GLY A 2 21.57 -5.89 -3.43
N ARG A 3 20.91 -5.12 -4.30
CA ARG A 3 19.84 -4.22 -3.85
C ARG A 3 18.69 -5.12 -3.40
N ALA A 4 18.42 -5.17 -2.09
CA ALA A 4 17.16 -5.67 -1.58
C ALA A 4 16.04 -4.93 -2.32
N LEU A 5 15.16 -5.67 -2.98
CA LEU A 5 13.92 -5.11 -3.50
C LEU A 5 13.16 -4.52 -2.30
N PRO A 6 12.58 -3.31 -2.38
CA PRO A 6 11.76 -2.80 -1.30
C PRO A 6 10.55 -3.71 -1.13
N ASP A 7 10.55 -4.53 -0.08
CA ASP A 7 9.39 -5.35 0.31
C ASP A 7 8.25 -4.45 0.81
N LEU A 8 7.37 -4.05 -0.12
CA LEU A 8 5.89 -4.18 -0.16
C LEU A 8 4.99 -3.99 1.08
N THR A 9 5.50 -3.92 2.30
CA THR A 9 4.72 -3.76 3.54
C THR A 9 5.32 -2.73 4.51
N TYR A 10 6.43 -2.11 4.13
CA TYR A 10 7.14 -1.14 4.97
C TYR A 10 6.79 0.31 4.61
N CYS A 11 6.78 1.16 5.62
CA CYS A 11 6.55 2.59 5.46
C CYS A 11 7.62 3.24 4.57
N ALA A 12 7.19 4.12 3.66
CA ALA A 12 8.06 4.89 2.75
C ALA A 12 8.96 5.92 3.45
N HIS A 13 8.79 6.14 4.77
CA HIS A 13 9.76 6.82 5.61
C HIS A 13 11.06 5.99 5.68
N GLN A 14 11.88 6.18 4.64
CA GLN A 14 13.09 5.42 4.35
C GLN A 14 14.10 5.49 5.52
N PHE A 15 14.93 4.45 5.65
CA PHE A 15 15.85 4.11 6.77
C PHE A 15 15.24 3.44 8.01
N ARG A 16 13.92 3.52 8.23
CA ARG A 16 13.30 2.89 9.41
C ARG A 16 12.54 1.60 9.09
N LEU A 17 12.02 1.47 7.87
CA LEU A 17 11.27 0.31 7.37
C LEU A 17 10.28 -0.25 8.41
N ALA A 18 9.48 0.63 9.01
CA ALA A 18 8.48 0.22 9.98
C ALA A 18 7.38 -0.60 9.28
N PRO A 19 6.98 -1.77 9.79
CA PRO A 19 5.93 -2.60 9.20
C PRO A 19 4.58 -1.87 9.29
N LEU A 20 3.93 -1.67 8.16
CA LEU A 20 2.62 -1.01 8.10
C LEU A 20 1.50 -1.86 8.68
N SER A 21 1.72 -3.17 8.82
CA SER A 21 0.79 -4.10 9.49
C SER A 21 0.61 -3.80 10.98
N GLU A 22 1.57 -3.11 11.62
CA GLU A 22 1.46 -2.64 13.00
C GLU A 22 0.77 -1.27 13.11
N GLY A 23 0.41 -0.67 11.97
CA GLY A 23 -0.34 0.57 11.89
C GLY A 23 -1.82 0.40 12.24
N ARG A 24 -2.60 1.45 11.99
CA ARG A 24 -4.05 1.43 12.17
C ARG A 24 -4.76 2.13 11.02
N ILE A 25 -6.00 1.74 10.76
CA ILE A 25 -6.88 2.43 9.83
C ILE A 25 -7.54 3.59 10.56
N GLU A 26 -7.42 4.80 10.02
CA GLU A 26 -8.05 6.00 10.53
C GLU A 26 -9.52 6.08 10.08
N ALA A 27 -10.30 6.97 10.70
CA ALA A 27 -11.72 7.14 10.40
C ALA A 27 -11.99 7.53 8.93
N ASP A 28 -11.02 8.12 8.23
CA ASP A 28 -11.11 8.47 6.80
C ASP A 28 -10.65 7.34 5.85
N GLY A 29 -10.35 6.16 6.40
CA GLY A 29 -9.92 4.99 5.63
C GLY A 29 -8.44 4.97 5.26
N THR A 30 -7.64 5.96 5.67
CA THR A 30 -6.19 5.94 5.45
C THR A 30 -5.48 5.05 6.47
N LEU A 31 -4.40 4.40 6.05
CA LEU A 31 -3.51 3.64 6.92
C LEU A 31 -2.48 4.57 7.55
N GLN A 32 -2.48 4.67 8.87
CA GLN A 32 -1.46 5.39 9.62
C GLN A 32 -0.37 4.42 10.12
N CYS A 33 0.89 4.73 9.79
CA CYS A 33 2.05 4.02 10.32
C CYS A 33 2.21 4.25 11.83
N SER A 34 2.44 3.17 12.59
CA SER A 34 2.62 3.19 14.05
C SER A 34 3.81 4.03 14.54
N TYR A 35 4.78 4.32 13.67
CA TYR A 35 6.02 4.92 14.10
C TYR A 35 6.01 6.46 14.12
N HIS A 36 5.86 7.08 12.96
CA HIS A 36 5.83 8.55 12.82
C HIS A 36 4.53 9.05 12.22
N SER A 37 3.48 8.21 12.23
CA SER A 37 2.13 8.61 11.80
C SER A 37 2.03 9.11 10.37
N TRP A 38 2.93 8.69 9.48
CA TRP A 38 2.75 8.88 8.04
C TRP A 38 1.49 8.14 7.61
N ARG A 39 0.71 8.77 6.71
CA ARG A 39 -0.58 8.24 6.27
C ARG A 39 -0.57 7.92 4.79
N PHE A 40 -1.25 6.83 4.44
CA PHE A 40 -1.35 6.33 3.07
C PHE A 40 -2.82 6.01 2.76
N ASP A 41 -3.27 6.33 1.55
CA ASP A 41 -4.58 5.87 1.06
C ASP A 41 -4.50 4.43 0.51
N SER A 42 -5.66 3.88 0.11
CA SER A 42 -5.76 2.52 -0.43
C SER A 42 -5.01 2.29 -1.75
N SER A 43 -4.62 3.37 -2.45
CA SER A 43 -3.78 3.30 -3.64
C SER A 43 -2.28 3.29 -3.32
N GLY A 44 -1.92 3.42 -2.04
CA GLY A 44 -0.54 3.53 -1.57
C GLY A 44 0.03 4.94 -1.66
N ARG A 45 -0.78 5.94 -2.03
CA ARG A 45 -0.33 7.33 -2.09
C ARG A 45 -0.19 7.91 -0.69
N CYS A 46 0.90 8.63 -0.44
CA CYS A 46 1.09 9.36 0.81
C CYS A 46 0.10 10.53 0.89
N THR A 47 -0.66 10.59 1.97
CA THR A 47 -1.68 11.62 2.21
C THR A 47 -1.28 12.60 3.29
N ASP A 48 -0.39 12.20 4.21
CA ASP A 48 0.03 13.05 5.32
C ASP A 48 1.43 12.69 5.82
N ILE A 49 2.23 13.72 6.06
CA ILE A 49 3.58 13.66 6.66
C ILE A 49 3.58 14.66 7.83
N PRO A 50 3.34 14.20 9.07
CA PRO A 50 3.21 15.10 10.21
C PRO A 50 4.48 15.90 10.53
N GLN A 51 5.64 15.41 10.13
CA GLN A 51 6.94 16.05 10.39
C GLN A 51 7.33 17.10 9.32
N ALA A 52 6.47 17.35 8.33
CA ALA A 52 6.72 18.40 7.34
C ALA A 52 6.69 19.79 8.00
N LEU A 53 7.63 20.65 7.61
CA LEU A 53 7.82 21.99 8.20
C LEU A 53 6.60 22.90 8.04
N ASP A 54 5.93 22.81 6.90
CA ASP A 54 4.75 23.59 6.57
C ASP A 54 3.86 22.85 5.56
N ALA A 55 2.69 23.43 5.26
CA ALA A 55 1.71 22.82 4.34
C ALA A 55 2.25 22.67 2.91
N LYS A 56 3.12 23.59 2.45
CA LYS A 56 3.69 23.54 1.10
C LYS A 56 4.72 22.42 1.02
N ALA A 57 5.62 22.32 2.01
CA ALA A 57 6.58 21.23 2.13
C ALA A 57 5.87 19.88 2.21
N LYS A 58 4.77 19.80 2.98
CA LYS A 58 3.95 18.59 3.07
C LYS A 58 3.35 18.18 1.72
N ALA A 59 2.73 19.12 1.01
CA ALA A 59 2.15 18.85 -0.30
C ALA A 59 3.20 18.38 -1.31
N VAL A 60 4.37 19.01 -1.35
CA VAL A 60 5.49 18.60 -2.21
C VAL A 60 6.01 17.21 -1.84
N ALA A 61 6.17 16.93 -0.53
CA ALA A 61 6.65 15.64 -0.07
C ALA A 61 5.66 14.51 -0.32
N CYS A 62 4.35 14.74 -0.12
CA CYS A 62 3.30 13.75 -0.39
C CYS A 62 3.13 13.47 -1.90
N ALA A 63 3.39 14.47 -2.75
CA ALA A 63 3.37 14.31 -4.20
C ALA A 63 4.58 13.54 -4.75
N SER A 64 5.62 13.30 -3.96
CA SER A 64 6.79 12.53 -4.37
C SER A 64 6.46 11.04 -4.42
N SER A 65 6.79 10.38 -5.55
CA SER A 65 6.69 8.92 -5.65
C SER A 65 7.55 8.17 -4.63
N ARG A 66 8.59 8.81 -4.08
CA ARG A 66 9.43 8.24 -3.02
C ARG A 66 8.73 8.18 -1.66
N SER A 67 7.71 9.00 -1.46
CA SER A 67 6.89 9.00 -0.26
C SER A 67 5.74 8.01 -0.34
N CYS A 68 5.46 7.44 -1.51
CA CYS A 68 4.38 6.48 -1.71
C CYS A 68 4.84 5.04 -1.43
N VAL A 69 3.89 4.18 -1.10
CA VAL A 69 4.10 2.74 -0.92
C VAL A 69 3.45 1.98 -2.07
N THR A 70 3.94 0.77 -2.32
CA THR A 70 3.36 -0.09 -3.35
C THR A 70 2.05 -0.69 -2.83
N ALA A 71 0.95 -0.39 -3.50
CA ALA A 71 -0.32 -1.09 -3.28
C ALA A 71 -0.43 -2.32 -4.18
N TYR A 72 -0.91 -3.42 -3.60
CA TYR A 72 -1.21 -4.64 -4.33
C TYR A 72 -2.69 -4.73 -4.64
N PRO A 73 -3.07 -5.04 -5.89
CA PRO A 73 -4.45 -5.33 -6.21
C PRO A 73 -4.95 -6.46 -5.33
N THR A 74 -6.14 -6.27 -4.77
CA THR A 74 -6.84 -7.28 -3.99
C THR A 74 -8.30 -7.31 -4.39
N GLN A 75 -8.92 -8.48 -4.24
CA GLN A 75 -10.34 -8.68 -4.53
C GLN A 75 -10.96 -9.55 -3.46
N GLN A 76 -12.15 -9.16 -2.99
CA GLN A 76 -12.97 -10.00 -2.12
C GLN A 76 -14.00 -10.77 -2.95
N GLN A 77 -13.92 -12.10 -2.94
CA GLN A 77 -14.81 -12.96 -3.70
C GLN A 77 -14.96 -14.31 -2.99
N TYR A 78 -16.20 -14.81 -2.89
CA TYR A 78 -16.52 -16.11 -2.27
C TYR A 78 -16.10 -16.23 -0.80
N GLY A 79 -16.17 -15.12 -0.04
CA GLY A 79 -15.71 -15.09 1.35
C GLY A 79 -14.19 -15.13 1.53
N LEU A 80 -13.42 -15.02 0.44
CA LEU A 80 -11.96 -15.01 0.44
C LEU A 80 -11.42 -13.66 -0.03
N ILE A 81 -10.21 -13.33 0.40
CA ILE A 81 -9.42 -12.21 -0.12
C ILE A 81 -8.35 -12.80 -1.04
N TRP A 82 -8.36 -12.34 -2.29
CA TRP A 82 -7.39 -12.69 -3.31
C TRP A 82 -6.41 -11.54 -3.45
N ALA A 83 -5.12 -11.83 -3.40
CA ALA A 83 -4.06 -10.84 -3.56
C ALA A 83 -3.19 -11.20 -4.75
N TRP A 84 -2.86 -10.21 -5.58
CA TRP A 84 -1.93 -10.36 -6.69
C TRP A 84 -0.51 -10.11 -6.18
N SER A 85 0.46 -10.89 -6.65
CA SER A 85 1.88 -10.73 -6.28
C SER A 85 2.61 -9.67 -7.10
N SER A 86 1.95 -9.13 -8.13
CA SER A 86 2.42 -8.01 -8.95
C SER A 86 1.64 -6.75 -8.66
N ALA A 87 2.29 -5.60 -8.81
CA ALA A 87 1.70 -4.28 -8.61
C ALA A 87 1.64 -3.49 -9.92
N GLY A 88 1.00 -2.32 -9.87
CA GLY A 88 0.91 -1.38 -10.97
C GLY A 88 -0.31 -1.59 -11.86
N PRO A 89 -0.46 -0.74 -12.91
CA PRO A 89 -1.69 -0.66 -13.69
C PRO A 89 -2.10 -1.97 -14.37
N ALA A 90 -1.14 -2.73 -14.89
CA ALA A 90 -1.42 -4.02 -15.53
C ALA A 90 -1.94 -5.07 -14.53
N ALA A 91 -1.36 -5.12 -13.33
CA ALA A 91 -1.83 -6.01 -12.27
C ALA A 91 -3.22 -5.59 -11.77
N ALA A 92 -3.47 -4.28 -11.63
CA ALA A 92 -4.76 -3.74 -11.26
C ALA A 92 -5.85 -4.07 -12.30
N ALA A 93 -5.55 -3.91 -13.59
CA ALA A 93 -6.47 -4.30 -14.67
C ALA A 93 -6.76 -5.80 -14.65
N GLN A 94 -5.71 -6.63 -14.49
CA GLN A 94 -5.86 -8.07 -14.39
C GLN A 94 -6.75 -8.47 -13.20
N ALA A 95 -6.58 -7.82 -12.03
CA ALA A 95 -7.39 -8.09 -10.85
C ALA A 95 -8.84 -7.66 -11.03
N ALA A 96 -9.09 -6.56 -11.72
CA ALA A 96 -10.45 -6.10 -12.02
C ALA A 96 -11.19 -7.03 -13.00
N GLU A 97 -10.49 -7.59 -13.99
CA GLU A 97 -11.08 -8.43 -15.04
C GLU A 97 -11.20 -9.90 -14.63
N ARG A 98 -10.24 -10.43 -13.85
CA ARG A 98 -10.20 -11.85 -13.50
C ARG A 98 -11.02 -12.12 -12.24
N ARG A 99 -12.18 -12.76 -12.41
CA ARG A 99 -12.83 -13.45 -11.29
C ARG A 99 -11.97 -14.64 -10.85
N PRO A 100 -11.58 -14.73 -9.57
CA PRO A 100 -10.81 -15.86 -9.08
C PRO A 100 -11.54 -17.18 -9.33
N ALA A 101 -10.83 -18.18 -9.85
CA ALA A 101 -11.42 -19.48 -10.11
C ALA A 101 -11.51 -20.27 -8.81
N ILE A 102 -12.70 -20.79 -8.49
CA ILE A 102 -12.82 -21.91 -7.55
C ILE A 102 -12.75 -23.16 -8.41
N VAL A 103 -11.65 -23.89 -8.31
CA VAL A 103 -11.57 -25.22 -8.90
C VAL A 103 -12.47 -26.11 -8.05
N CYS A 104 -13.65 -26.43 -8.57
CA CYS A 104 -14.46 -27.50 -8.00
C CYS A 104 -13.68 -28.79 -8.24
N ILE A 105 -12.98 -29.27 -7.21
CA ILE A 105 -12.41 -30.61 -7.25
C ILE A 105 -13.62 -31.53 -7.16
N CYS A 106 -14.06 -32.05 -8.31
CA CYS A 106 -14.99 -33.17 -8.36
C CYS A 106 -14.25 -34.39 -7.80
N ILE A 107 -14.34 -34.59 -6.48
CA ILE A 107 -14.07 -35.86 -5.79
C ILE A 107 -15.24 -36.80 -5.98
#